data_AF-A0A451BDI7-F1
#
_entry.id   AF-A0A451BDI7-F1
#
_cell.length_a   1.000
_cell.length_b   1.000
_cell.length_c   1.000
_cell.angle_alpha   90.00
_cell.angle_beta   90.00
_cell.angle_gamma   90.00
#
_symmetry.space_group_name_H-M   'P 1'
#
loop_
_entity.id
_entity.type
_entity.pdbx_description
1 polymer ?
#
loop_
_entity_poly.entity_id
_entity_poly.type
_entity_poly.pdbx_seq_one_letter_code
_entity_poly.pdbx_strand_id
1 'polypeptide(L)'
;MASHTGMRLLPMLNSENRDMRLAVVRALGAIGQGIGRDEIGSGAIEPGDAEPETMDNIADNRHAAVSGPIIMALLARLEDNDITVRIEAIRSALVLSVDARTQSRTSQGAIHQSQIEHLVGRFKDMLQAPETGVRIAVARGIAHLLQHTDTKNTSALTQDMMPDTMDALVHTGFLGTGDEVREIARVMKHLDPRQATIRVLARLGALSNSVERRFAIEMLEEILK
;
A
#
# COMPACT_ATOMS: atom_id res chain seq x y z
N MET A 1 -6.64 23.71 -5.10
CA MET A 1 -5.89 23.71 -6.39
C MET A 1 -5.04 22.45 -6.61
N ALA A 2 -4.77 21.62 -5.58
CA ALA A 2 -3.99 20.39 -5.69
C ALA A 2 -4.55 19.32 -6.66
N SER A 3 -5.87 19.12 -6.71
CA SER A 3 -6.51 18.08 -7.54
C SER A 3 -6.25 18.22 -9.06
N HIS A 4 -6.26 19.44 -9.59
CA HIS A 4 -6.00 19.68 -11.02
C HIS A 4 -4.50 19.57 -11.37
N THR A 5 -3.64 19.73 -10.36
CA THR A 5 -2.18 19.65 -10.51
C THR A 5 -1.75 18.19 -10.68
N GLY A 6 -2.31 17.25 -9.90
CA GLY A 6 -2.01 15.82 -10.04
C GLY A 6 -2.34 15.28 -11.43
N MET A 7 -3.51 15.62 -11.98
CA MET A 7 -3.92 15.16 -13.32
C MET A 7 -3.00 15.67 -14.44
N ARG A 8 -2.43 16.87 -14.29
CA ARG A 8 -1.49 17.44 -15.28
C ARG A 8 -0.13 16.75 -15.28
N LEU A 9 0.23 16.07 -14.19
CA LEU A 9 1.48 15.33 -14.08
C LEU A 9 1.39 13.94 -14.72
N LEU A 10 0.19 13.37 -14.89
CA LEU A 10 0.01 12.01 -15.41
C LEU A 10 0.71 11.75 -16.76
N PRO A 11 0.67 12.65 -17.76
CA PRO A 11 1.38 12.41 -19.02
C PRO A 11 2.90 12.27 -18.84
N MET A 12 3.48 12.93 -17.82
CA MET A 12 4.92 12.90 -17.55
C MET A 12 5.39 11.57 -16.95
N LEU A 13 4.46 10.71 -16.49
CA LEU A 13 4.78 9.33 -16.09
C LEU A 13 5.32 8.50 -17.26
N ASN A 14 5.06 8.89 -18.51
CA ASN A 14 5.56 8.20 -19.70
C ASN A 14 6.83 8.86 -20.28
N SER A 15 7.47 9.77 -19.54
CA SER A 15 8.72 10.38 -19.98
C SER A 15 9.82 9.31 -20.15
N GLU A 16 10.61 9.40 -21.22
CA GLU A 16 11.81 8.59 -21.38
C GLU A 16 12.86 8.90 -20.28
N ASN A 17 12.82 10.12 -19.74
CA ASN A 17 13.69 10.52 -18.64
C ASN A 17 13.21 9.87 -17.32
N ARG A 18 14.03 8.94 -16.82
CA ARG A 18 13.81 8.23 -15.56
C ARG A 18 13.66 9.16 -14.35
N ASP A 19 14.43 10.23 -14.27
CA ASP A 19 14.36 11.18 -13.15
C ASP A 19 13.06 11.99 -13.20
N MET A 20 12.56 12.29 -14.40
CA MET A 20 11.24 12.91 -14.57
C MET A 20 10.13 11.96 -14.08
N ARG A 21 10.16 10.69 -14.51
CA ARG A 21 9.17 9.70 -14.03
C ARG A 21 9.20 9.58 -12.51
N LEU A 22 10.39 9.48 -11.91
CA LEU A 22 10.57 9.39 -10.47
C LEU A 22 10.05 10.64 -9.74
N ALA A 23 10.39 11.84 -10.22
CA ALA A 23 9.93 13.09 -9.63
C ALA A 23 8.40 13.21 -9.68
N VAL A 24 7.79 12.79 -10.80
CA VAL A 24 6.34 12.78 -10.97
C VAL A 24 5.68 11.80 -10.00
N VAL A 25 6.18 10.57 -9.89
CA VAL A 25 5.65 9.59 -8.94
C VAL A 25 5.68 10.13 -7.51
N ARG A 26 6.80 10.73 -7.09
CA ARG A 26 6.92 11.38 -5.78
C ARG A 26 5.93 12.53 -5.60
N ALA A 27 5.80 13.38 -6.61
CA ALA A 27 4.88 14.51 -6.58
C ALA A 27 3.42 14.03 -6.46
N LEU A 28 3.03 12.97 -7.17
CA LEU A 28 1.71 12.36 -7.04
C LEU A 28 1.46 11.79 -5.65
N GLY A 29 2.44 11.08 -5.06
CA GLY A 29 2.36 10.61 -3.68
C GLY A 29 2.26 11.77 -2.67
N ALA A 30 3.03 12.83 -2.85
CA ALA A 30 3.00 14.02 -1.99
C ALA A 30 1.69 14.80 -2.15
N ILE A 31 1.12 14.87 -3.35
CA ILE A 31 -0.22 15.42 -3.57
C ILE A 31 -1.25 14.61 -2.79
N GLY A 32 -1.12 13.28 -2.75
CA GLY A 32 -1.92 12.44 -1.85
C GLY A 32 -1.83 12.86 -0.39
N GLN A 33 -0.62 13.10 0.14
CA GLN A 33 -0.43 13.56 1.53
C GLN A 33 -0.92 14.99 1.77
N GLY A 34 -0.77 15.88 0.78
CA GLY A 34 -1.08 17.31 0.85
C GLY A 34 -2.54 17.63 0.61
N ILE A 35 -3.27 16.78 -0.10
CA ILE A 35 -4.73 16.85 -0.25
C ILE A 35 -5.41 16.86 1.14
N GLY A 36 -4.83 16.20 2.15
CA GLY A 36 -5.29 16.26 3.54
C GLY A 36 -4.91 17.52 4.33
N ARG A 37 -4.09 18.45 3.78
CA ARG A 37 -3.61 19.67 4.46
C ARG A 37 -4.10 20.99 3.86
N ASP A 38 -4.70 20.97 2.67
CA ASP A 38 -5.16 22.16 1.93
C ASP A 38 -6.47 22.78 2.47
N GLU A 39 -6.72 22.69 3.78
CA GLU A 39 -7.81 23.42 4.47
C GLU A 39 -7.35 24.68 5.22
N ILE A 40 -6.13 25.17 4.96
CA ILE A 40 -5.76 26.55 5.31
C ILE A 40 -5.35 27.29 4.04
N GLY A 41 -6.20 27.20 3.02
CA GLY A 41 -6.14 27.99 1.79
C GLY A 41 -7.42 28.81 1.67
N SER A 42 -7.43 29.97 2.31
CA SER A 42 -8.48 30.99 2.24
C SER A 42 -8.80 31.42 0.80
N GLY A 43 -9.73 30.71 0.16
CA GLY A 43 -10.50 31.23 -0.96
C GLY A 43 -11.88 31.59 -0.42
N ALA A 44 -12.14 32.89 -0.26
CA ALA A 44 -13.46 33.39 0.11
C ALA A 44 -14.49 32.91 -0.93
N ILE A 45 -15.29 31.91 -0.56
CA ILE A 45 -16.57 31.63 -1.18
C ILE A 45 -17.57 32.37 -0.31
N GLU A 46 -18.25 33.37 -0.87
CA GLU A 46 -19.31 34.08 -0.18
C GLU A 46 -20.36 33.08 0.34
N PRO A 47 -20.78 33.16 1.62
CA PRO A 47 -21.72 32.22 2.20
C PRO A 47 -23.12 32.51 1.64
N GLY A 48 -23.50 31.78 0.59
CA GLY A 48 -24.90 31.64 0.20
C GLY A 48 -25.44 30.35 0.81
N ASP A 49 -26.18 30.47 1.92
CA ASP A 49 -27.20 29.58 2.53
C ASP A 49 -27.10 28.05 2.34
N ALA A 50 -25.93 27.48 2.12
CA ALA A 50 -25.72 26.04 2.04
C ALA A 50 -25.37 25.51 3.43
N GLU A 51 -26.19 24.61 3.98
CA GLU A 51 -25.94 23.96 5.26
C GLU A 51 -24.53 23.33 5.29
N PRO A 52 -23.79 23.41 6.41
CA PRO A 52 -22.39 22.98 6.51
C PRO A 52 -22.17 21.51 6.12
N GLU A 53 -23.19 20.65 6.23
CA GLU A 53 -23.14 19.25 5.78
C GLU A 53 -22.99 19.11 4.24
N THR A 54 -23.39 20.10 3.45
CA THR A 54 -23.32 20.04 1.98
C THR A 54 -21.94 20.38 1.42
N MET A 55 -21.18 21.28 2.08
CA MET A 55 -19.84 21.67 1.64
C MET A 55 -18.81 20.55 1.86
N ASP A 56 -18.89 19.85 2.99
CA ASP A 56 -17.99 18.74 3.34
C ASP A 56 -18.15 17.57 2.35
N ASN A 57 -19.40 17.23 2.03
CA ASN A 57 -19.75 16.21 1.03
C ASN A 57 -19.27 16.54 -0.40
N ILE A 58 -19.18 17.82 -0.78
CA ILE A 58 -18.70 18.23 -2.12
C ILE A 58 -17.17 18.13 -2.20
N ALA A 59 -16.46 18.49 -1.13
CA ALA A 59 -15.00 18.35 -1.06
C ALA A 59 -14.60 16.87 -1.13
N ASP A 60 -15.21 16.02 -0.30
CA ASP A 60 -14.94 14.58 -0.24
C ASP A 60 -15.19 13.88 -1.60
N ASN A 61 -16.29 14.21 -2.27
CA ASN A 61 -16.60 13.67 -3.60
C ASN A 61 -15.57 14.07 -4.68
N ARG A 62 -15.04 15.30 -4.61
CA ARG A 62 -14.00 15.76 -5.53
C ARG A 62 -12.65 15.09 -5.27
N HIS A 63 -12.34 14.79 -4.01
CA HIS A 63 -11.12 14.07 -3.65
C HIS A 63 -11.15 12.62 -4.13
N ALA A 64 -12.24 11.89 -3.85
CA ALA A 64 -12.41 10.51 -4.32
C ALA A 64 -12.35 10.40 -5.86
N ALA A 65 -12.93 11.37 -6.58
CA ALA A 65 -12.92 11.39 -8.05
C ALA A 65 -11.50 11.53 -8.66
N VAL A 66 -10.54 12.05 -7.90
CA VAL A 66 -9.18 12.36 -8.37
C VAL A 66 -8.16 11.33 -7.89
N SER A 67 -8.36 10.76 -6.69
CA SER A 67 -7.47 9.74 -6.13
C SER A 67 -7.48 8.45 -6.95
N GLY A 68 -8.64 8.01 -7.45
CA GLY A 68 -8.77 6.79 -8.26
C GLY A 68 -7.87 6.76 -9.50
N PRO A 69 -7.96 7.74 -10.42
CA PRO A 69 -7.08 7.82 -11.59
C PRO A 69 -5.59 7.91 -11.25
N ILE A 70 -5.22 8.63 -10.17
CA ILE A 70 -3.83 8.75 -9.74
C ILE A 70 -3.32 7.40 -9.20
N ILE A 71 -4.10 6.71 -8.37
CA ILE A 71 -3.76 5.37 -7.87
C ILE A 71 -3.57 4.41 -9.05
N MET A 72 -4.48 4.40 -10.03
CA MET A 72 -4.35 3.54 -11.22
C MET A 72 -3.11 3.86 -12.04
N ALA A 73 -2.76 5.14 -12.19
CA ALA A 73 -1.56 5.55 -12.89
C ALA A 73 -0.28 5.11 -12.14
N LEU A 74 -0.27 5.18 -10.82
CA LEU A 74 0.82 4.68 -9.98
C LEU A 74 0.92 3.15 -10.03
N LEU A 75 -0.21 2.44 -10.05
CA LEU A 75 -0.27 0.99 -10.25
C LEU A 75 0.32 0.57 -11.60
N ALA A 76 0.13 1.38 -12.65
CA ALA A 76 0.78 1.15 -13.95
C ALA A 76 2.30 1.41 -13.94
N ARG A 77 2.86 2.00 -12.88
CA ARG A 77 4.31 2.14 -12.69
C ARG A 77 4.93 1.00 -11.89
N LEU A 78 4.14 0.04 -11.45
CA LEU A 78 4.67 -1.21 -10.89
C LEU A 78 5.40 -2.07 -11.93
N GLU A 79 5.19 -1.78 -13.22
CA GLU A 79 5.83 -2.44 -14.36
C GLU A 79 6.93 -1.55 -15.00
N ASP A 80 7.33 -0.45 -14.34
CA ASP A 80 8.41 0.40 -14.86
C ASP A 80 9.73 -0.37 -14.97
N ASN A 81 10.52 -0.05 -16.00
CA ASN A 81 11.83 -0.66 -16.22
C ASN A 81 12.85 -0.26 -15.13
N ASP A 82 12.63 0.84 -14.42
CA ASP A 82 13.47 1.30 -13.31
C ASP A 82 12.93 0.87 -11.94
N ILE A 83 13.75 0.15 -11.19
CA ILE A 83 13.42 -0.41 -9.86
C ILE A 83 13.07 0.69 -8.86
N THR A 84 13.76 1.85 -8.92
CA THR A 84 13.50 2.97 -8.01
C THR A 84 12.14 3.59 -8.26
N VAL A 85 11.76 3.73 -9.54
CA VAL A 85 10.43 4.21 -9.93
C VAL A 85 9.36 3.23 -9.43
N ARG A 86 9.56 1.92 -9.58
CA ARG A 86 8.62 0.92 -9.06
C ARG A 86 8.44 1.00 -7.55
N ILE A 87 9.54 1.05 -6.79
CA ILE A 87 9.51 1.15 -5.33
C ILE A 87 8.78 2.42 -4.88
N GLU A 88 9.04 3.54 -5.54
CA GLU A 88 8.40 4.81 -5.20
C GLU A 88 6.91 4.83 -5.58
N ALA A 89 6.53 4.15 -6.67
CA ALA A 89 5.15 4.00 -7.07
C ALA A 89 4.35 3.17 -6.05
N ILE A 90 4.94 2.09 -5.53
CA ILE A 90 4.37 1.29 -4.42
C ILE A 90 4.09 2.20 -3.22
N ARG A 91 5.10 2.95 -2.76
CA ARG A 91 4.98 3.86 -1.61
C ARG A 91 3.92 4.94 -1.83
N SER A 92 3.92 5.56 -3.01
CA SER A 92 3.00 6.63 -3.34
C SER A 92 1.55 6.14 -3.44
N ALA A 93 1.34 4.94 -4.02
CA ALA A 93 0.02 4.32 -4.08
C ALA A 93 -0.51 4.02 -2.68
N LEU A 94 0.32 3.42 -1.81
CA LEU A 94 -0.04 3.11 -0.41
C LEU A 94 -0.53 4.33 0.36
N VAL A 95 0.22 5.42 0.27
CA VAL A 95 -0.11 6.69 0.93
C VAL A 95 -1.48 7.20 0.50
N LEU A 96 -1.78 7.13 -0.79
CA LEU A 96 -3.07 7.57 -1.34
C LEU A 96 -4.24 6.66 -0.94
N SER A 97 -4.00 5.37 -0.73
CA SER A 97 -5.05 4.39 -0.41
C SER A 97 -5.49 4.40 1.05
N VAL A 98 -4.65 4.92 1.94
CA VAL A 98 -4.89 4.94 3.40
C VAL A 98 -5.43 6.29 3.89
N ASP A 99 -5.48 7.32 3.05
CA ASP A 99 -5.94 8.65 3.45
C ASP A 99 -7.40 8.67 3.95
N ALA A 100 -7.61 9.25 5.13
CA ALA A 100 -8.81 9.17 5.96
C ALA A 100 -10.07 9.77 5.30
N ARG A 101 -9.92 10.68 4.32
CA ARG A 101 -11.07 11.27 3.60
C ARG A 101 -11.59 10.40 2.45
N THR A 102 -10.82 9.40 2.00
CA THR A 102 -11.39 8.34 1.14
C THR A 102 -12.28 7.35 1.92
N GLN A 103 -12.26 7.44 3.26
CA GLN A 103 -13.01 6.57 4.17
C GLN A 103 -14.38 7.16 4.58
N SER A 104 -14.75 8.36 4.10
CA SER A 104 -15.98 9.04 4.54
C SER A 104 -17.25 8.48 3.88
N ARG A 105 -17.96 7.68 4.70
CA ARG A 105 -19.41 7.39 4.82
C ARG A 105 -20.26 6.86 3.62
N THR A 106 -20.82 5.69 3.94
CA THR A 106 -22.05 5.00 3.48
C THR A 106 -22.20 4.55 2.03
N SER A 107 -21.51 5.14 1.06
CA SER A 107 -21.51 4.64 -0.34
C SER A 107 -20.11 4.38 -0.90
N GLN A 108 -19.10 5.04 -0.33
CA GLN A 108 -17.68 4.90 -0.71
C GLN A 108 -16.96 3.73 -0.01
N GLY A 109 -17.51 3.16 1.06
CA GLY A 109 -16.87 2.06 1.80
C GLY A 109 -16.64 0.82 0.92
N ALA A 110 -17.60 0.44 0.07
CA ALA A 110 -17.43 -0.70 -0.85
C ALA A 110 -16.43 -0.42 -1.98
N ILE A 111 -16.39 0.83 -2.48
CA ILE A 111 -15.46 1.25 -3.54
C ILE A 111 -14.03 1.32 -2.98
N HIS A 112 -13.85 1.88 -1.79
CA HIS A 112 -12.56 1.91 -1.09
C HIS A 112 -12.09 0.50 -0.75
N GLN A 113 -12.99 -0.36 -0.28
CA GLN A 113 -12.69 -1.76 -0.02
C GLN A 113 -12.20 -2.48 -1.29
N SER A 114 -12.94 -2.40 -2.39
CA SER A 114 -12.52 -3.02 -3.66
C SER A 114 -11.19 -2.46 -4.19
N GLN A 115 -10.88 -1.18 -3.94
CA GLN A 115 -9.58 -0.61 -4.27
C GLN A 115 -8.45 -1.21 -3.41
N ILE A 116 -8.67 -1.37 -2.10
CA ILE A 116 -7.72 -2.04 -1.21
C ILE A 116 -7.53 -3.51 -1.60
N GLU A 117 -8.61 -4.23 -1.89
CA GLU A 117 -8.57 -5.61 -2.40
C GLU A 117 -7.72 -5.72 -3.65
N HIS A 118 -7.96 -4.83 -4.61
CA HIS A 118 -7.22 -4.80 -5.86
C HIS A 118 -5.73 -4.48 -5.64
N LEU A 119 -5.41 -3.56 -4.72
CA LEU A 119 -4.04 -3.23 -4.33
C LEU A 119 -3.34 -4.41 -3.66
N VAL A 120 -3.99 -5.04 -2.68
CA VAL A 120 -3.44 -6.23 -2.00
C VAL A 120 -3.23 -7.36 -3.02
N GLY A 121 -4.18 -7.57 -3.94
CA GLY A 121 -4.03 -8.54 -5.04
C GLY A 121 -2.80 -8.27 -5.89
N ARG A 122 -2.63 -7.04 -6.41
CA ARG A 122 -1.46 -6.66 -7.22
C ARG A 122 -0.15 -6.76 -6.43
N PHE A 123 -0.18 -6.42 -5.15
CA PHE A 123 0.98 -6.52 -4.27
C PHE A 123 1.35 -7.97 -3.95
N LYS A 124 0.40 -8.90 -3.81
CA LYS A 124 0.71 -10.32 -3.63
C LYS A 124 1.59 -10.85 -4.77
N ASP A 125 1.31 -10.49 -6.02
CA ASP A 125 2.14 -10.90 -7.16
C ASP A 125 3.58 -10.35 -7.06
N MET A 126 3.71 -9.11 -6.58
CA MET A 126 5.01 -8.43 -6.45
C MET A 126 5.85 -8.90 -5.26
N LEU A 127 5.28 -9.66 -4.31
CA LEU A 127 6.06 -10.37 -3.30
C LEU A 127 7.01 -11.40 -3.93
N GLN A 128 6.77 -11.82 -5.18
CA GLN A 128 7.63 -12.72 -5.95
C GLN A 128 8.54 -11.98 -6.94
N ALA A 129 8.60 -10.64 -6.88
CA ALA A 129 9.46 -9.86 -7.77
C ALA A 129 10.94 -10.25 -7.61
N PRO A 130 11.73 -10.26 -8.70
CA PRO A 130 13.13 -10.63 -8.63
C PRO A 130 13.94 -9.67 -7.75
N GLU A 131 13.51 -8.41 -7.65
CA GLU A 131 14.22 -7.40 -6.87
C GLU A 131 13.78 -7.36 -5.41
N THR A 132 14.73 -7.60 -4.51
CA THR A 132 14.57 -7.49 -3.05
C THR A 132 13.87 -6.22 -2.63
N GLY A 133 14.31 -5.06 -3.15
CA GLY A 133 13.76 -3.77 -2.74
C GLY A 133 12.27 -3.63 -3.03
N VAL A 134 11.80 -4.25 -4.12
CA VAL A 134 10.38 -4.30 -4.48
C VAL A 134 9.63 -5.19 -3.50
N ARG A 135 10.12 -6.41 -3.25
CA ARG A 135 9.48 -7.36 -2.31
C ARG A 135 9.31 -6.75 -0.91
N ILE A 136 10.34 -6.09 -0.38
CA ILE A 136 10.29 -5.43 0.95
C ILE A 136 9.31 -4.25 0.96
N ALA A 137 9.35 -3.39 -0.06
CA ALA A 137 8.44 -2.25 -0.16
C ALA A 137 6.97 -2.70 -0.17
N VAL A 138 6.70 -3.78 -0.90
CA VAL A 138 5.38 -4.38 -1.01
C VAL A 138 4.95 -5.07 0.28
N ALA A 139 5.84 -5.85 0.91
CA ALA A 139 5.55 -6.51 2.19
C ALA A 139 5.13 -5.50 3.27
N ARG A 140 5.88 -4.40 3.41
CA ARG A 140 5.54 -3.29 4.31
C ARG A 140 4.21 -2.64 3.92
N GLY A 141 3.98 -2.49 2.60
CA GLY A 141 2.75 -1.93 2.07
C GLY A 141 1.50 -2.74 2.41
N ILE A 142 1.54 -4.05 2.20
CA ILE A 142 0.43 -4.95 2.54
C ILE A 142 0.16 -4.88 4.04
N ALA A 143 1.19 -4.90 4.88
CA ALA A 143 1.01 -4.77 6.32
C ALA A 143 0.34 -3.44 6.70
N HIS A 144 0.77 -2.34 6.09
CA HIS A 144 0.16 -1.03 6.31
C HIS A 144 -1.32 -1.01 5.90
N LEU A 145 -1.67 -1.54 4.72
CA LEU A 145 -3.05 -1.60 4.23
C LEU A 145 -3.96 -2.43 5.15
N LEU A 146 -3.51 -3.61 5.56
CA LEU A 146 -4.28 -4.53 6.40
C LEU A 146 -4.49 -4.00 7.83
N GLN A 147 -3.62 -3.11 8.32
CA GLN A 147 -3.77 -2.48 9.62
C GLN A 147 -4.71 -1.28 9.64
N HIS A 148 -4.85 -0.59 8.50
CA HIS A 148 -5.66 0.63 8.39
C HIS A 148 -7.05 0.36 7.83
N THR A 149 -7.39 -0.89 7.54
CA THR A 149 -8.75 -1.29 7.14
C THR A 149 -9.62 -1.49 8.38
N ASP A 150 -10.73 -0.74 8.48
CA ASP A 150 -11.61 -0.75 9.64
C ASP A 150 -12.19 -2.16 9.90
N THR A 151 -12.01 -2.65 11.11
CA THR A 151 -12.17 -4.06 11.53
C THR A 151 -13.61 -4.57 11.47
N LYS A 152 -14.60 -3.70 11.29
CA LYS A 152 -16.03 -4.06 11.38
C LYS A 152 -16.66 -4.57 10.07
N ASN A 153 -16.23 -4.07 8.91
CA ASN A 153 -16.73 -4.51 7.58
C ASN A 153 -15.72 -5.37 6.82
N THR A 154 -14.50 -5.48 7.34
CA THR A 154 -13.33 -6.06 6.64
C THR A 154 -12.94 -7.43 7.16
N SER A 155 -13.72 -7.99 8.10
CA SER A 155 -13.49 -9.32 8.69
C SER A 155 -13.19 -10.38 7.63
N ALA A 156 -13.95 -10.44 6.53
CA ALA A 156 -13.77 -11.44 5.47
C ALA A 156 -12.41 -11.28 4.74
N LEU A 157 -11.98 -10.05 4.48
CA LEU A 157 -10.71 -9.73 3.81
C LEU A 157 -9.50 -10.13 4.64
N THR A 158 -9.51 -9.79 5.92
CA THR A 158 -8.50 -10.24 6.88
C THR A 158 -8.58 -11.74 7.17
N GLN A 159 -9.75 -12.37 7.04
CA GLN A 159 -9.92 -13.79 7.35
C GLN A 159 -9.56 -14.69 6.16
N ASP A 160 -9.84 -14.25 4.93
CA ASP A 160 -9.59 -14.99 3.70
C ASP A 160 -8.21 -14.67 3.07
N MET A 161 -7.78 -13.40 3.08
CA MET A 161 -6.52 -13.02 2.42
C MET A 161 -5.30 -13.08 3.33
N MET A 162 -5.45 -12.96 4.65
CA MET A 162 -4.32 -12.97 5.58
C MET A 162 -3.58 -14.32 5.58
N PRO A 163 -4.25 -15.50 5.55
CA PRO A 163 -3.56 -16.78 5.38
C PRO A 163 -2.62 -16.82 4.19
N ASP A 164 -3.14 -16.52 3.00
CA ASP A 164 -2.37 -16.50 1.75
C ASP A 164 -1.26 -15.45 1.78
N THR A 165 -1.54 -14.29 2.34
CA THR A 165 -0.58 -13.19 2.44
C THR A 165 0.58 -13.59 3.36
N MET A 166 0.29 -14.21 4.50
CA MET A 166 1.32 -14.73 5.40
C MET A 166 2.15 -15.81 4.73
N ASP A 167 1.54 -16.72 3.97
CA ASP A 167 2.28 -17.76 3.23
C ASP A 167 3.17 -17.14 2.13
N ALA A 168 2.68 -16.11 1.43
CA ALA A 168 3.47 -15.36 0.47
C ALA A 168 4.63 -14.59 1.12
N LEU A 169 4.43 -14.02 2.31
CA LEU A 169 5.49 -13.37 3.09
C LEU A 169 6.54 -14.39 3.57
N VAL A 170 6.11 -15.54 4.08
CA VAL A 170 7.02 -16.65 4.44
C VAL A 170 7.88 -17.04 3.23
N HIS A 171 7.26 -17.23 2.06
CA HIS A 171 7.99 -17.54 0.84
C HIS A 171 8.97 -16.43 0.46
N THR A 172 8.53 -15.17 0.54
CA THR A 172 9.36 -13.98 0.29
C THR A 172 10.60 -13.94 1.18
N GLY A 173 10.45 -14.27 2.46
CA GLY A 173 11.56 -14.37 3.40
C GLY A 173 12.62 -15.39 2.93
N PHE A 174 12.21 -16.51 2.35
CA PHE A 174 13.13 -17.52 1.83
C PHE A 174 13.84 -17.15 0.53
N LEU A 175 13.31 -16.18 -0.23
CA LEU A 175 13.99 -15.64 -1.41
C LEU A 175 15.12 -14.66 -1.04
N GLY A 176 15.16 -14.22 0.21
CA GLY A 176 16.05 -13.17 0.65
C GLY A 176 17.40 -13.63 1.20
N THR A 177 18.19 -12.62 1.59
CA THR A 177 19.40 -12.78 2.41
C THR A 177 19.07 -12.46 3.87
N GLY A 178 19.89 -12.88 4.84
CA GLY A 178 19.53 -12.85 6.27
C GLY A 178 18.93 -11.53 6.81
N ASP A 179 19.34 -10.37 6.30
CA ASP A 179 18.73 -9.09 6.69
C ASP A 179 17.28 -8.93 6.18
N GLU A 180 16.99 -9.41 4.98
CA GLU A 180 15.65 -9.43 4.39
C GLU A 180 14.73 -10.37 5.17
N VAL A 181 15.24 -11.52 5.59
CA VAL A 181 14.53 -12.51 6.40
C VAL A 181 13.97 -11.87 7.67
N ARG A 182 14.80 -11.11 8.38
CA ARG A 182 14.38 -10.37 9.58
C ARG A 182 13.39 -9.25 9.26
N GLU A 183 13.59 -8.55 8.15
CA GLU A 183 12.69 -7.48 7.76
C GLU A 183 11.27 -8.01 7.47
N ILE A 184 11.17 -9.11 6.73
CA ILE A 184 9.89 -9.78 6.45
C ILE A 184 9.28 -10.34 7.74
N ALA A 185 10.07 -10.91 8.64
CA ALA A 185 9.61 -11.38 9.94
C ALA A 185 9.03 -10.25 10.80
N ARG A 186 9.63 -9.05 10.78
CA ARG A 186 9.07 -7.86 11.44
C ARG A 186 7.72 -7.46 10.86
N VAL A 187 7.58 -7.49 9.54
CA VAL A 187 6.30 -7.23 8.86
C VAL A 187 5.24 -8.23 9.32
N MET A 188 5.56 -9.53 9.31
CA MET A 188 4.64 -10.59 9.74
C MET A 188 4.26 -10.47 11.22
N LYS A 189 5.22 -10.16 12.09
CA LYS A 189 4.99 -9.90 13.51
C LYS A 189 4.01 -8.76 13.74
N HIS A 190 4.10 -7.71 12.92
CA HIS A 190 3.22 -6.55 13.04
C HIS A 190 1.79 -6.84 12.55
N LEU A 191 1.63 -7.79 11.64
CA LEU A 191 0.33 -8.26 11.15
C LEU A 191 -0.39 -9.16 12.15
N ASP A 192 0.19 -10.31 12.47
CA ASP A 192 -0.32 -11.25 13.48
C ASP A 192 0.83 -12.17 13.91
N PRO A 193 1.42 -11.95 15.10
CA PRO A 193 2.58 -12.72 15.55
C PRO A 193 2.25 -14.20 15.79
N ARG A 194 1.01 -14.53 16.17
CA ARG A 194 0.58 -15.91 16.42
C ARG A 194 0.46 -16.67 15.11
N GLN A 195 -0.24 -16.11 14.12
CA GLN A 195 -0.41 -16.74 12.81
C GLN A 195 0.90 -16.81 12.03
N ALA A 196 1.75 -15.78 12.15
CA ALA A 196 3.11 -15.77 11.63
C ALA A 196 3.94 -16.94 12.18
N THR A 197 3.95 -17.10 13.51
CA THR A 197 4.68 -18.19 14.19
C THR A 197 4.20 -19.56 13.72
N ILE A 198 2.86 -19.78 13.68
CA ILE A 198 2.27 -21.06 13.24
C ILE A 198 2.73 -21.42 11.83
N ARG A 199 2.72 -20.46 10.90
CA ARG A 199 3.11 -20.70 9.49
C ARG A 199 4.59 -20.94 9.31
N VAL A 200 5.44 -20.17 9.98
CA VAL A 200 6.88 -20.39 9.90
C VAL A 200 7.26 -21.75 10.51
N LEU A 201 6.64 -22.16 11.62
CA LEU A 201 6.84 -23.49 12.20
C LEU A 201 6.36 -24.62 11.28
N ALA A 202 5.15 -24.48 10.71
CA ALA A 202 4.62 -25.46 9.75
C ALA A 202 5.55 -25.62 8.55
N ARG A 203 6.12 -24.51 8.06
CA ARG A 203 7.06 -24.53 6.96
C ARG A 203 8.40 -25.14 7.36
N LEU A 204 8.95 -24.78 8.53
CA LEU A 204 10.20 -25.32 9.07
C LEU A 204 10.21 -26.86 9.09
N GLY A 205 9.10 -27.48 9.48
CA GLY A 205 8.95 -28.94 9.49
C GLY A 205 9.06 -29.61 8.11
N ALA A 206 8.86 -28.85 7.03
CA ALA A 206 8.91 -29.33 5.64
C ALA A 206 10.24 -29.00 4.91
N LEU A 207 11.16 -28.26 5.54
CA LEU A 207 12.39 -27.79 4.87
C LEU A 207 13.51 -28.84 4.89
N SER A 208 13.96 -29.25 3.70
CA SER A 208 15.10 -30.15 3.53
C SER A 208 16.45 -29.41 3.51
N ASN A 209 16.47 -28.13 3.11
CA ASN A 209 17.68 -27.32 2.99
C ASN A 209 18.10 -26.67 4.33
N SER A 210 19.38 -26.75 4.66
CA SER A 210 19.95 -26.13 5.87
C SER A 210 19.89 -24.61 5.88
N VAL A 211 20.01 -23.96 4.70
CA VAL A 211 19.94 -22.51 4.56
C VAL A 211 18.53 -22.01 4.85
N GLU A 212 17.51 -22.65 4.26
CA GLU A 212 16.12 -22.29 4.51
C GLU A 212 15.72 -22.57 5.96
N ARG A 213 16.20 -23.67 6.57
CA ARG A 213 15.98 -23.91 8.01
C ARG A 213 16.55 -22.78 8.86
N ARG A 214 17.76 -22.30 8.54
CA ARG A 214 18.35 -21.14 9.22
C ARG A 214 17.47 -19.90 9.04
N PHE A 215 16.98 -19.62 7.84
CA PHE A 215 16.08 -18.47 7.61
C PHE A 215 14.78 -18.60 8.39
N ALA A 216 14.17 -19.79 8.45
CA ALA A 216 12.98 -20.02 9.26
C ALA A 216 13.24 -19.78 10.76
N ILE A 217 14.39 -20.21 11.27
CA ILE A 217 14.80 -19.93 12.66
C ILE A 217 14.99 -18.42 12.87
N GLU A 218 15.70 -17.74 11.97
CA GLU A 218 15.89 -16.27 12.05
C GLU A 218 14.55 -15.52 11.99
N MET A 219 13.57 -15.98 11.19
CA MET A 219 12.21 -15.43 11.19
C MET A 219 11.52 -15.64 12.53
N LEU A 220 11.56 -16.86 13.08
CA LEU A 220 10.94 -17.17 14.37
C LEU A 220 11.56 -16.33 15.50
N GLU A 221 12.88 -16.21 15.53
CA GLU A 221 13.58 -15.36 16.50
C GLU A 221 13.11 -13.92 16.42
N GLU A 222 12.97 -13.35 15.22
CA GLU A 222 12.52 -11.98 15.06
C GLU A 222 11.03 -11.78 15.41
N ILE A 223 10.18 -12.77 15.11
CA ILE A 223 8.75 -12.73 15.48
C ILE A 223 8.55 -12.81 16.99
N LEU A 224 9.36 -13.63 17.69
CA LEU A 224 9.21 -13.94 19.11
C LEU A 224 9.96 -12.99 20.05
N LYS A 225 10.91 -12.19 19.55
CA LYS A 225 11.49 -11.06 20.29
C LYS A 225 10.43 -10.08 20.75
#